data_AF-A0A2M8NGE7-F1
#
_entry.id   AF-A0A2M8NGE7-F1
#
_cell.length_a   1.000
_cell.length_b   1.000
_cell.length_c   1.000
_cell.angle_alpha   90.00
_cell.angle_beta   90.00
_cell.angle_gamma   90.00
#
_symmetry.space_group_name_H-M   'P 1'
#
loop_
_entity.id
_entity.type
_entity.pdbx_description
1 polymer ?
#
loop_
_entity_poly.entity_id
_entity_poly.type
_entity_poly.pdbx_seq_one_letter_code
_entity_poly.pdbx_strand_id
1 'polypeptide(L)'
;STSRILIRFNEPMDRATVEPRFRLEPPVRGAITWTSTTMQFRPAQALQPGATYTAILEAGARSDTGRAVLSEYRFSFTVQPLRVAYLAPADNIPQNIWLVTTDANPTAEQLTFSPSGIYDYAVSPDGSRVAFAETNTSTGTTDIKILDLETGSLEQVTNCVDASCTSPAWRPDGMFIAYERVDYNTGVANLGSSPRRVWLIDLSTTPATTRPLFNDSQILGFDPQWSADGARIAV
;
A
#
# COMPACT_ATOMS: atom_id res chain seq x y z
N SER A 1 -0.43 -15.17 -5.62
CA SER A 1 -0.66 -14.04 -6.55
C SER A 1 -0.24 -14.42 -7.97
N THR A 2 -0.93 -13.94 -9.02
CA THR A 2 -0.45 -13.98 -10.42
C THR A 2 0.25 -12.68 -10.83
N SER A 3 0.89 -12.00 -9.87
CA SER A 3 1.65 -10.77 -10.11
C SER A 3 2.63 -10.98 -11.27
N ARG A 4 2.69 -9.98 -12.14
CA ARG A 4 3.60 -9.98 -13.28
C ARG A 4 5.04 -9.74 -12.83
N ILE A 5 5.98 -10.40 -13.48
CA ILE A 5 7.41 -10.16 -13.34
C ILE A 5 7.84 -9.30 -14.53
N LEU A 6 8.52 -8.19 -14.27
CA LEU A 6 8.94 -7.22 -15.27
C LEU A 6 10.47 -7.26 -15.41
N ILE A 7 10.94 -7.41 -16.64
CA ILE A 7 12.36 -7.26 -16.99
C ILE A 7 12.46 -6.08 -17.94
N ARG A 8 13.10 -5.00 -17.48
CA ARG A 8 13.33 -3.80 -18.28
C ARG A 8 14.73 -3.84 -18.88
N PHE A 9 14.78 -3.73 -20.19
CA PHE A 9 16.01 -3.57 -20.97
C PHE A 9 16.26 -2.08 -21.23
N ASN A 10 17.53 -1.72 -21.39
CA ASN A 10 17.97 -0.37 -21.75
C ASN A 10 17.83 -0.07 -23.25
N GLU A 11 17.53 -1.08 -24.08
CA GLU A 11 17.30 -0.96 -25.51
C GLU A 11 16.26 -2.01 -26.00
N PRO A 12 15.70 -1.85 -27.21
CA PRO A 12 14.82 -2.86 -27.83
C PRO A 12 15.52 -4.21 -28.05
N MET A 13 14.80 -5.30 -27.81
CA MET A 13 15.33 -6.67 -27.83
C MET A 13 14.70 -7.55 -28.89
N ASP A 14 15.52 -8.42 -29.50
CA ASP A 14 15.05 -9.51 -30.35
C ASP A 14 14.40 -10.57 -29.47
N ARG A 15 13.08 -10.54 -29.44
CA ARG A 15 12.23 -11.38 -28.59
C ARG A 15 12.45 -12.87 -28.82
N ALA A 16 12.73 -13.28 -30.05
CA ALA A 16 12.96 -14.69 -30.38
C ALA A 16 14.25 -15.23 -29.72
N THR A 17 15.19 -14.33 -29.39
CA THR A 17 16.38 -14.69 -28.64
C THR A 17 16.21 -14.58 -27.13
N VAL A 18 15.33 -13.70 -26.63
CA VAL A 18 15.13 -13.49 -25.19
C VAL A 18 14.21 -14.55 -24.59
N GLU A 19 13.03 -14.78 -25.17
CA GLU A 19 11.98 -15.61 -24.59
C GLU A 19 12.43 -17.05 -24.23
N PRO A 20 13.15 -17.79 -25.10
CA PRO A 20 13.60 -19.15 -24.76
C PRO A 20 14.72 -19.16 -23.70
N ARG A 21 15.35 -18.01 -23.41
CA ARG A 21 16.44 -17.87 -22.43
C ARG A 21 15.96 -17.40 -21.07
N PHE A 22 14.69 -17.01 -20.96
CA PHE A 22 14.09 -16.61 -19.70
C PHE A 22 13.45 -17.82 -19.01
N ARG A 23 13.76 -18.01 -17.72
CA ARG A 23 13.08 -18.99 -16.87
C ARG A 23 12.99 -18.53 -15.42
N LEU A 24 12.13 -19.21 -14.67
CA LEU A 24 12.11 -19.15 -13.21
C LEU A 24 12.64 -20.47 -12.64
N GLU A 25 13.30 -20.39 -11.50
CA GLU A 25 13.70 -21.54 -10.68
C GLU A 25 13.12 -21.37 -9.26
N PRO A 26 12.23 -22.27 -8.78
CA PRO A 26 11.63 -23.42 -9.47
C PRO A 26 10.86 -23.06 -10.75
N PRO A 27 10.70 -24.00 -11.71
CA PRO A 27 10.05 -23.72 -13.00
C PRO A 27 8.56 -23.39 -12.84
N VAL A 28 8.15 -22.27 -13.43
CA VAL A 28 6.76 -21.79 -13.45
C VAL A 28 6.34 -21.54 -14.89
N ARG A 29 5.17 -22.05 -15.28
CA ARG A 29 4.58 -21.76 -16.59
C ARG A 29 3.88 -20.40 -16.59
N GLY A 30 3.90 -19.71 -17.72
CA GLY A 30 3.27 -18.41 -17.87
C GLY A 30 3.26 -17.91 -19.30
N ALA A 31 2.70 -16.72 -19.50
CA ALA A 31 2.67 -16.02 -20.78
C ALA A 31 3.64 -14.84 -20.75
N ILE A 32 4.37 -14.63 -21.84
CA ILE A 32 5.22 -13.46 -22.04
C ILE A 32 4.49 -12.45 -22.93
N THR A 33 4.56 -11.18 -22.54
CA THR A 33 4.10 -10.03 -23.32
C THR A 33 5.17 -8.95 -23.29
N TRP A 34 5.14 -8.02 -24.24
CA TRP A 34 6.18 -7.02 -24.39
C TRP A 34 5.61 -5.61 -24.51
N THR A 35 6.34 -4.64 -23.94
CA THR A 35 6.08 -3.21 -24.10
C THR A 35 7.40 -2.50 -24.40
N SER A 36 7.62 -2.10 -25.67
CA SER A 36 8.88 -1.51 -26.13
C SER A 36 10.11 -2.31 -25.63
N THR A 37 10.83 -1.80 -24.63
CA THR A 37 12.02 -2.41 -24.02
C THR A 37 11.74 -3.23 -22.76
N THR A 38 10.49 -3.55 -22.43
CA THR A 38 10.14 -4.30 -21.21
C THR A 38 9.44 -5.61 -21.55
N MET A 39 10.02 -6.72 -21.10
CA MET A 39 9.38 -8.04 -21.10
C MET A 39 8.55 -8.20 -19.83
N GLN A 40 7.32 -8.68 -19.97
CA GLN A 40 6.42 -8.99 -18.89
C GLN A 40 6.09 -10.48 -18.91
N PHE A 41 6.48 -11.21 -17.86
CA PHE A 41 6.07 -12.59 -17.63
C PHE A 41 4.89 -12.64 -16.64
N ARG A 42 3.79 -13.27 -17.05
CA ARG A 42 2.62 -13.50 -16.18
C ARG A 42 2.51 -15.00 -15.88
N PRO A 43 2.73 -15.43 -14.62
CA PRO A 43 2.49 -16.82 -14.22
C PRO A 43 1.08 -17.27 -14.55
N ALA A 44 0.93 -18.49 -15.08
CA ALA A 44 -0.36 -19.09 -15.41
C ALA A 44 -1.15 -19.52 -14.16
N GLN A 45 -0.44 -19.74 -13.05
CA GLN A 45 -0.99 -20.05 -11.74
C GLN A 45 -0.34 -19.14 -10.70
N ALA A 46 -1.00 -18.98 -9.56
CA ALA A 46 -0.44 -18.24 -8.45
C ALA A 46 0.89 -18.86 -7.98
N LEU A 47 1.91 -18.02 -7.79
CA LEU A 47 3.15 -18.47 -7.18
C LEU A 47 2.90 -18.91 -5.72
N GLN A 48 3.65 -19.91 -5.26
CA GLN A 48 3.49 -20.48 -3.93
C GLN A 48 3.92 -19.48 -2.85
N PRO A 49 3.06 -19.13 -1.88
CA PRO A 49 3.47 -18.28 -0.77
C PRO A 49 4.57 -18.94 0.07
N GLY A 50 5.49 -18.14 0.58
CA GLY A 50 6.71 -18.58 1.29
C GLY A 50 7.82 -19.12 0.39
N ALA A 51 7.55 -19.42 -0.88
CA ALA A 51 8.55 -19.94 -1.79
C ALA A 51 9.44 -18.82 -2.38
N THR A 52 10.73 -19.11 -2.51
CA THR A 52 11.69 -18.25 -3.20
C THR A 52 11.83 -18.71 -4.65
N TYR A 53 11.70 -17.76 -5.58
CA TYR A 53 11.92 -17.97 -7.01
C TYR A 53 13.10 -17.13 -7.48
N THR A 54 13.90 -17.67 -8.40
CA THR A 54 14.96 -16.96 -9.09
C THR A 54 14.60 -16.79 -10.55
N ALA A 55 14.43 -15.54 -10.99
CA ALA A 55 14.31 -15.17 -12.39
C ALA A 55 15.69 -15.18 -13.02
N ILE A 56 15.81 -15.90 -14.14
CA ILE A 56 17.07 -16.11 -14.85
C ILE A 56 16.87 -15.73 -16.31
N LEU A 57 17.76 -14.87 -16.80
CA LEU A 57 17.93 -14.63 -18.22
C LEU A 57 19.32 -15.09 -18.62
N GLU A 58 19.40 -16.17 -19.39
CA GLU A 58 20.68 -16.71 -19.86
C GLU A 58 21.42 -15.74 -20.79
N ALA A 59 22.75 -15.88 -20.85
CA ALA A 59 23.56 -15.18 -21.83
C ALA A 59 23.16 -15.52 -23.27
N GLY A 60 23.43 -14.60 -24.19
CA GLY A 60 23.21 -14.77 -25.63
C GLY A 60 21.86 -14.26 -26.15
N ALA A 61 20.99 -13.71 -25.30
CA ALA A 61 19.88 -12.88 -25.74
C ALA A 61 20.42 -11.63 -26.47
N ARG A 62 19.75 -11.15 -27.52
CA ARG A 62 20.25 -10.06 -28.38
C ARG A 62 19.28 -8.89 -28.43
N SER A 63 19.84 -7.70 -28.55
CA SER A 63 19.11 -6.49 -28.97
C SER A 63 18.73 -6.57 -30.45
N ASP A 64 17.78 -5.74 -30.88
CA ASP A 64 17.45 -5.57 -32.31
C ASP A 64 18.65 -5.05 -33.13
N THR A 65 19.64 -4.45 -32.46
CA THR A 65 20.91 -3.99 -33.06
C THR A 65 22.00 -5.06 -33.06
N GLY A 66 21.69 -6.28 -32.59
CA GLY A 66 22.59 -7.43 -32.59
C GLY A 66 23.53 -7.54 -31.38
N ARG A 67 23.52 -6.57 -30.46
CA ARG A 67 24.30 -6.61 -29.20
C ARG A 67 23.79 -7.72 -28.30
N ALA A 68 24.67 -8.55 -27.78
CA ALA A 68 24.30 -9.68 -26.94
C ALA A 68 24.40 -9.37 -25.44
N VAL A 69 23.50 -9.94 -24.66
CA VAL A 69 23.63 -10.12 -23.22
C VAL A 69 24.81 -11.08 -23.00
N LEU A 70 25.90 -10.57 -22.44
CA LEU A 70 27.16 -11.31 -22.32
C LEU A 70 27.22 -12.24 -21.10
N SER A 71 26.36 -12.00 -20.12
CA SER A 71 26.36 -12.74 -18.85
C SER A 71 24.94 -13.04 -18.42
N GLU A 72 24.76 -14.18 -17.79
CA GLU A 72 23.46 -14.55 -17.21
C GLU A 72 23.08 -13.53 -16.14
N TYR A 73 21.82 -13.09 -16.18
CA TYR A 73 21.24 -12.23 -15.16
C TYR A 73 20.36 -13.07 -14.22
N ARG A 74 20.54 -12.89 -12.91
CA ARG A 74 19.76 -13.58 -11.87
C ARG A 74 19.17 -12.57 -10.89
N PHE A 75 17.91 -12.75 -10.56
CA PHE A 75 17.22 -12.00 -9.51
C PHE A 75 16.30 -12.92 -8.72
N SER A 76 16.46 -12.97 -7.40
CA SER A 76 15.63 -13.81 -6.53
C SER A 76 14.62 -12.97 -5.75
N PHE A 77 13.42 -13.50 -5.60
CA PHE A 77 12.37 -12.91 -4.77
C PHE A 77 11.61 -14.00 -4.01
N THR A 78 11.13 -13.67 -2.82
CA THR A 78 10.28 -14.56 -2.02
C THR A 78 8.85 -14.07 -2.09
N VAL A 79 7.93 -14.98 -2.40
CA VAL A 79 6.49 -14.67 -2.38
C VAL A 79 6.08 -14.59 -0.93
N GLN A 80 5.71 -13.42 -0.43
CA GLN A 80 5.26 -13.31 0.95
C GLN A 80 3.95 -14.10 1.16
N PRO A 81 3.79 -14.76 2.32
CA PRO A 81 2.51 -15.30 2.71
C PRO A 81 1.46 -14.20 2.77
N LEU A 82 0.20 -14.57 2.55
CA LEU A 82 -0.90 -13.63 2.74
C LEU A 82 -0.94 -13.23 4.22
N ARG A 83 -0.96 -11.93 4.47
CA ARG A 83 -1.14 -11.35 5.79
C ARG A 83 -2.48 -10.63 5.81
N VAL A 84 -3.21 -10.77 6.91
CA VAL A 84 -4.51 -10.12 7.11
C VAL A 84 -4.41 -9.25 8.36
N ALA A 85 -4.57 -7.94 8.18
CA ALA A 85 -4.72 -7.01 9.29
C ALA A 85 -6.20 -6.91 9.68
N TYR A 86 -6.50 -6.83 10.98
CA TYR A 86 -7.86 -6.71 11.52
C TYR A 86 -7.87 -6.01 12.88
N LEU A 87 -9.02 -5.49 13.31
CA LEU A 87 -9.20 -4.95 14.66
C LEU A 87 -9.64 -6.05 15.63
N ALA A 88 -9.03 -6.10 16.81
CA ALA A 88 -9.43 -7.00 17.90
C ALA A 88 -9.15 -6.41 19.30
N PRO A 89 -9.92 -6.82 20.33
CA PRO A 89 -11.10 -7.69 20.24
C PRO A 89 -12.29 -7.02 19.53
N ALA A 90 -13.16 -7.80 18.91
CA ALA A 90 -14.30 -7.28 18.12
C ALA A 90 -15.50 -6.86 19.00
N ASP A 91 -15.58 -7.38 20.21
CA ASP A 91 -16.69 -7.25 21.15
C ASP A 91 -16.35 -6.37 22.37
N ASN A 92 -15.16 -5.77 22.40
CA ASN A 92 -14.73 -4.92 23.50
C ASN A 92 -13.82 -3.78 23.03
N ILE A 93 -13.74 -2.72 23.84
CA ILE A 93 -12.80 -1.61 23.67
C ILE A 93 -11.80 -1.60 24.84
N PRO A 94 -10.52 -1.24 24.61
CA PRO A 94 -9.97 -0.76 23.34
C PRO A 94 -9.65 -1.90 22.37
N GLN A 95 -10.09 -1.75 21.11
CA GLN A 95 -9.63 -2.59 20.01
C GLN A 95 -8.34 -2.03 19.43
N ASN A 96 -7.45 -2.90 18.97
CA ASN A 96 -6.17 -2.55 18.36
C ASN A 96 -5.98 -3.31 17.05
N ILE A 97 -5.00 -2.92 16.26
CA ILE A 97 -4.68 -3.58 15.00
C ILE A 97 -3.86 -4.83 15.30
N TRP A 98 -4.31 -5.96 14.76
CA TRP A 98 -3.62 -7.24 14.77
C TRP A 98 -3.30 -7.65 13.34
N LEU A 99 -2.24 -8.43 13.18
CA LEU A 99 -1.81 -9.01 11.92
C LEU A 99 -1.71 -10.52 12.06
N VAL A 100 -2.34 -11.26 11.16
CA VAL A 100 -2.20 -12.72 11.08
C VAL A 100 -1.57 -13.10 9.76
N THR A 101 -0.60 -14.02 9.80
CA THR A 101 -0.05 -14.65 8.60
C THR A 101 -0.80 -15.94 8.31
N THR A 102 -1.38 -16.10 7.12
CA THR A 102 -2.28 -17.22 6.80
C THR A 102 -1.53 -18.44 6.27
N ASP A 103 -0.51 -18.89 6.99
CA ASP A 103 0.20 -20.14 6.66
C ASP A 103 -0.47 -21.36 7.34
N ALA A 104 0.22 -22.51 7.37
CA ALA A 104 -0.31 -23.74 7.97
C ALA A 104 -0.52 -23.63 9.49
N ASN A 105 0.16 -22.70 10.16
CA ASN A 105 0.10 -22.49 11.61
C ASN A 105 -0.06 -20.98 11.88
N PRO A 106 -1.25 -20.41 11.63
CA PRO A 106 -1.43 -18.97 11.67
C PRO A 106 -1.14 -18.41 13.07
N THR A 107 -0.20 -17.48 13.14
CA THR A 107 0.09 -16.71 14.34
C THR A 107 -0.40 -15.28 14.17
N ALA A 108 -1.11 -14.78 15.19
CA ALA A 108 -1.57 -13.40 15.26
C ALA A 108 -0.61 -12.59 16.15
N GLU A 109 -0.18 -11.43 15.65
CA GLU A 109 0.62 -10.46 16.40
C GLU A 109 -0.17 -9.16 16.54
N GLN A 110 -0.09 -8.55 17.72
CA GLN A 110 -0.66 -7.23 17.95
C GLN A 110 0.33 -6.17 17.43
N LEU A 111 -0.14 -5.32 16.52
CA LEU A 111 0.68 -4.26 15.92
C LEU A 111 0.60 -2.94 16.68
N THR A 112 -0.57 -2.62 17.25
CA THR A 112 -0.77 -1.37 18.00
C THR A 112 -1.19 -1.65 19.44
N PHE A 113 -0.79 -0.75 20.34
CA PHE A 113 -1.02 -0.89 21.79
C PHE A 113 -1.69 0.37 22.37
N SER A 114 -2.64 0.94 21.62
CA SER A 114 -3.36 2.14 22.04
C SER A 114 -4.27 1.83 23.24
N PRO A 115 -4.14 2.56 24.38
CA PRO A 115 -5.03 2.41 25.52
C PRO A 115 -6.47 2.86 25.24
N SER A 116 -6.64 3.77 24.28
CA SER A 116 -7.95 4.32 23.87
C SER A 116 -8.52 3.59 22.66
N GLY A 117 -7.70 2.80 21.97
CA GLY A 117 -8.08 1.98 20.84
C GLY A 117 -7.98 2.68 19.49
N ILE A 118 -8.03 1.86 18.46
CA ILE A 118 -7.98 2.28 17.06
C ILE A 118 -9.40 2.25 16.50
N TYR A 119 -9.79 3.34 15.83
CA TYR A 119 -11.13 3.49 15.26
C TYR A 119 -11.23 2.77 13.91
N ASP A 120 -10.32 3.09 12.99
CA ASP A 120 -10.19 2.46 11.68
C ASP A 120 -8.72 2.51 11.19
N TYR A 121 -8.43 1.79 10.09
CA TYR A 121 -7.08 1.69 9.53
C TYR A 121 -7.11 1.34 8.03
N ALA A 122 -5.98 1.56 7.37
CA ALA A 122 -5.72 1.11 6.01
C ALA A 122 -4.24 0.71 5.83
N VAL A 123 -4.04 -0.41 5.15
CA VAL A 123 -2.70 -0.93 4.80
C VAL A 123 -2.21 -0.25 3.52
N SER A 124 -0.92 0.08 3.46
CA SER A 124 -0.31 0.66 2.27
C SER A 124 -0.32 -0.33 1.10
N PRO A 125 -0.27 0.14 -0.17
CA PRO A 125 -0.38 -0.73 -1.34
C PRO A 125 0.71 -1.81 -1.45
N ASP A 126 1.89 -1.52 -0.92
CA ASP A 126 3.03 -2.44 -0.84
C ASP A 126 3.01 -3.33 0.42
N GLY A 127 2.05 -3.12 1.32
CA GLY A 127 1.91 -3.88 2.56
C GLY A 127 2.97 -3.57 3.62
N SER A 128 3.78 -2.52 3.46
CA SER A 128 4.88 -2.18 4.37
C SER A 128 4.45 -1.29 5.54
N ARG A 129 3.33 -0.56 5.42
CA ARG A 129 2.86 0.42 6.40
C ARG A 129 1.37 0.28 6.68
N VAL A 130 0.96 0.75 7.85
CA VAL A 130 -0.46 0.85 8.24
C VAL A 130 -0.74 2.28 8.68
N ALA A 131 -1.66 2.94 7.99
CA ALA A 131 -2.24 4.20 8.45
C ALA A 131 -3.45 3.90 9.33
N PHE A 132 -3.60 4.57 10.46
CA PHE A 132 -4.70 4.28 11.38
C PHE A 132 -5.14 5.50 12.16
N ALA A 133 -6.43 5.53 12.53
CA ALA A 133 -7.03 6.58 13.32
C ALA A 133 -7.02 6.19 14.81
N GLU A 134 -6.19 6.87 15.59
CA GLU A 134 -6.09 6.66 17.04
C GLU A 134 -6.94 7.69 17.78
N THR A 135 -7.77 7.22 18.72
CA THR A 135 -8.60 8.10 19.54
C THR A 135 -7.83 8.60 20.75
N ASN A 136 -7.95 9.90 21.06
CA ASN A 136 -7.49 10.46 22.32
C ASN A 136 -8.70 10.77 23.20
N THR A 137 -8.94 9.94 24.22
CA THR A 137 -10.10 10.08 25.11
C THR A 137 -10.03 11.31 26.02
N SER A 138 -8.84 11.89 26.23
CA SER A 138 -8.68 13.10 27.06
C SER A 138 -9.17 14.34 26.32
N THR A 139 -8.97 14.39 25.00
CA THR A 139 -9.37 15.53 24.15
C THR A 139 -10.66 15.26 23.38
N GLY A 140 -11.06 13.99 23.24
CA GLY A 140 -12.14 13.57 22.36
C GLY A 140 -11.78 13.64 20.86
N THR A 141 -10.51 13.89 20.52
CA THR A 141 -10.04 14.01 19.12
C THR A 141 -9.55 12.67 18.59
N THR A 142 -9.40 12.59 17.27
CA THR A 142 -8.82 11.41 16.59
C THR A 142 -7.77 11.88 15.60
N ASP A 143 -6.63 11.19 15.56
CA ASP A 143 -5.51 11.50 14.69
C ASP A 143 -5.11 10.31 13.82
N ILE A 144 -4.70 10.60 12.58
CA ILE A 144 -4.08 9.62 11.70
C ILE A 144 -2.59 9.50 12.03
N LYS A 145 -2.15 8.26 12.24
CA LYS A 145 -0.75 7.87 12.43
C LYS A 145 -0.37 6.79 11.44
N ILE A 146 0.93 6.61 11.20
CA ILE A 146 1.48 5.59 10.32
C ILE A 146 2.45 4.73 11.12
N LEU A 147 2.21 3.41 11.11
CA LEU A 147 3.13 2.40 11.61
C LEU A 147 3.86 1.76 10.44
N ASP A 148 5.18 1.74 10.51
CA ASP A 148 6.03 0.95 9.62
C ASP A 148 6.17 -0.48 10.15
N LEU A 149 5.79 -1.47 9.33
CA LEU A 149 5.71 -2.88 9.73
C LEU A 149 7.05 -3.60 9.74
N GLU A 150 8.09 -3.03 9.13
CA GLU A 150 9.43 -3.62 9.12
C GLU A 150 10.24 -3.13 10.32
N THR A 151 10.17 -1.84 10.60
CA THR A 151 10.97 -1.18 11.64
C THR A 151 10.22 -1.01 12.97
N GLY A 152 8.89 -1.09 12.95
CA GLY A 152 8.04 -0.74 14.10
C GLY A 152 7.98 0.77 14.38
N SER A 153 8.51 1.61 13.48
CA SER A 153 8.50 3.06 13.64
C SER A 153 7.08 3.62 13.57
N LEU A 154 6.75 4.53 14.50
CA LEU A 154 5.46 5.19 14.56
C LEU A 154 5.62 6.68 14.21
N GLU A 155 4.92 7.12 13.19
CA GLU A 155 4.88 8.51 12.73
C GLU A 155 3.48 9.10 12.94
N GLN A 156 3.40 10.27 13.56
CA GLN A 156 2.16 11.04 13.63
C GLN A 156 2.09 11.99 12.43
N VAL A 157 1.08 11.83 11.58
CA VAL A 157 0.95 12.56 10.30
C VAL A 157 -0.17 13.60 10.32
N THR A 158 -1.04 13.58 11.32
CA THR A 158 -2.00 14.66 11.59
C THR A 158 -1.87 15.18 13.02
N ASN A 159 -2.40 16.38 13.23
CA ASN A 159 -2.61 16.96 14.55
C ASN A 159 -3.97 17.67 14.55
N CYS A 160 -5.02 16.89 14.63
CA CYS A 160 -6.41 17.31 14.48
C CYS A 160 -6.92 17.91 15.79
N VAL A 161 -6.69 19.22 15.93
CA VAL A 161 -7.16 20.01 17.07
C VAL A 161 -8.64 20.35 16.88
N ASP A 162 -9.44 20.13 17.93
CA ASP A 162 -10.89 20.37 17.90
C ASP A 162 -11.57 19.68 16.70
N ALA A 163 -11.06 18.50 16.34
CA ALA A 163 -11.49 17.78 15.16
C ALA A 163 -11.31 16.26 15.31
N SER A 164 -12.05 15.51 14.49
CA SER A 164 -11.86 14.08 14.27
C SER A 164 -11.24 13.85 12.90
N CYS A 165 -10.17 13.06 12.86
CA CYS A 165 -9.55 12.60 11.62
C CYS A 165 -9.59 11.07 11.55
N THR A 166 -10.31 10.55 10.57
CA THR A 166 -10.65 9.11 10.46
C THR A 166 -10.55 8.62 9.02
N SER A 167 -10.76 7.32 8.84
CA SER A 167 -11.01 6.66 7.55
C SER A 167 -9.90 6.88 6.53
N PRO A 168 -8.64 6.53 6.88
CA PRO A 168 -7.53 6.69 5.98
C PRO A 168 -7.68 5.78 4.76
N ALA A 169 -7.32 6.26 3.59
CA ALA A 169 -7.34 5.54 2.32
C ALA A 169 -6.09 5.87 1.50
N TRP A 170 -5.19 4.89 1.37
CA TRP A 170 -3.96 5.04 0.59
C TRP A 170 -4.25 5.18 -0.90
N ARG A 171 -3.54 6.11 -1.54
CA ARG A 171 -3.43 6.11 -2.99
C ARG A 171 -2.54 4.94 -3.43
N PRO A 172 -2.81 4.25 -4.56
CA PRO A 172 -2.06 3.07 -5.00
C PRO A 172 -0.54 3.25 -5.18
N ASP A 173 -0.06 4.48 -5.32
CA ASP A 173 1.37 4.78 -5.40
C ASP A 173 2.06 4.94 -4.04
N GLY A 174 1.30 4.91 -2.94
CA GLY A 174 1.82 5.02 -1.57
C GLY A 174 2.28 6.42 -1.17
N MET A 175 2.04 7.44 -2.00
CA MET A 175 2.53 8.82 -1.77
C MET A 175 1.49 9.72 -1.12
N PHE A 176 0.21 9.33 -1.12
CA PHE A 176 -0.87 10.10 -0.52
C PHE A 176 -1.80 9.20 0.29
N ILE A 177 -2.38 9.79 1.34
CA ILE A 177 -3.50 9.20 2.09
C ILE A 177 -4.66 10.19 2.03
N ALA A 178 -5.81 9.76 1.54
CA ALA A 178 -7.05 10.48 1.73
C ALA A 178 -7.62 10.13 3.12
N TYR A 179 -8.25 11.07 3.80
CA TYR A 179 -8.86 10.83 5.10
C TYR A 179 -10.05 11.76 5.31
N GLU A 180 -10.95 11.40 6.21
CA GLU A 180 -12.06 12.24 6.62
C GLU A 180 -11.66 13.18 7.75
N ARG A 181 -12.19 14.41 7.69
CA ARG A 181 -12.10 15.37 8.79
C ARG A 181 -13.46 15.95 9.12
N VAL A 182 -13.75 16.02 10.42
CA VAL A 182 -14.88 16.74 11.01
C VAL A 182 -14.32 17.70 12.06
N ASP A 183 -14.49 19.01 11.86
CA ASP A 183 -14.15 20.01 12.87
C ASP A 183 -15.32 20.14 13.86
N TYR A 184 -15.08 20.04 15.15
CA TYR A 184 -16.12 20.10 16.18
C TYR A 184 -16.60 21.52 16.46
N ASN A 185 -15.75 22.53 16.20
CA ASN A 185 -16.02 23.95 16.42
C ASN A 185 -16.45 24.26 17.86
N THR A 186 -15.85 23.61 18.87
CA THR A 186 -16.26 23.77 20.28
C THR A 186 -16.07 25.20 20.79
N GLY A 187 -15.19 25.98 20.16
CA GLY A 187 -14.98 27.40 20.44
C GLY A 187 -16.02 28.36 19.84
N VAL A 188 -16.98 27.88 19.04
CA VAL A 188 -17.96 28.72 18.32
C VAL A 188 -19.39 28.39 18.74
N ALA A 189 -20.04 29.34 19.42
CA ALA A 189 -21.39 29.15 19.94
C ALA A 189 -22.42 28.87 18.83
N ASN A 190 -23.24 27.84 19.03
CA ASN A 190 -24.34 27.42 18.16
C ASN A 190 -23.96 26.98 16.73
N LEU A 191 -22.68 26.77 16.43
CA LEU A 191 -22.26 26.30 15.10
C LEU A 191 -22.39 24.77 14.95
N GLY A 192 -22.05 24.03 16.02
CA GLY A 192 -21.96 22.57 15.98
C GLY A 192 -20.80 22.07 15.11
N SER A 193 -20.70 20.74 14.96
CA SER A 193 -19.67 20.12 14.13
C SER A 193 -19.86 20.45 12.65
N SER A 194 -18.74 20.59 11.93
CA SER A 194 -18.74 20.72 10.48
C SER A 194 -19.31 19.46 9.81
N PRO A 195 -19.79 19.55 8.55
CA PRO A 195 -19.96 18.35 7.75
C PRO A 195 -18.61 17.63 7.55
N ARG A 196 -18.68 16.32 7.26
CA ARG A 196 -17.51 15.52 6.85
C ARG A 196 -16.94 16.04 5.54
N ARG A 197 -15.62 16.13 5.48
CA ARG A 197 -14.89 16.50 4.27
C ARG A 197 -13.67 15.61 4.12
N VAL A 198 -13.31 15.33 2.86
CA VAL A 198 -12.09 14.58 2.54
C VAL A 198 -10.89 15.52 2.46
N TRP A 199 -9.82 15.11 3.10
CA TRP A 199 -8.50 15.74 3.11
C TRP A 199 -7.45 14.78 2.57
N LEU A 200 -6.30 15.33 2.20
CA LEU A 200 -5.14 14.58 1.71
C LEU A 200 -3.94 14.85 2.61
N ILE A 201 -3.26 13.78 2.98
CA ILE A 201 -1.90 13.77 3.52
C ILE A 201 -0.95 13.52 2.35
N ASP A 202 0.02 14.40 2.15
CA ASP A 202 1.10 14.25 1.17
C ASP A 202 2.35 13.73 1.89
N LEU A 203 2.77 12.51 1.54
CA LEU A 203 3.93 11.82 2.10
C LEU A 203 5.18 12.01 1.24
N SER A 204 5.11 12.75 0.14
CA SER A 204 6.28 13.09 -0.68
C SER A 204 7.14 14.19 -0.06
N THR A 205 6.64 14.86 0.98
CA THR A 205 7.34 15.89 1.73
C THR A 205 7.72 15.40 3.12
N THR A 206 8.79 15.96 3.69
CA THR A 206 9.17 15.70 5.08
C THR A 206 9.34 17.05 5.80
N PRO A 207 8.49 17.38 6.78
CA PRO A 207 7.36 16.59 7.29
C PRO A 207 6.23 16.43 6.27
N ALA A 208 5.36 15.43 6.48
CA ALA A 208 4.14 15.28 5.70
C ALA A 208 3.26 16.53 5.83
N THR A 209 2.55 16.90 4.76
CA THR A 209 1.65 18.05 4.75
C THR A 209 0.21 17.63 4.52
N THR A 210 -0.74 18.44 5.00
CA THR A 210 -2.18 18.15 4.86
C THR A 210 -2.92 19.29 4.17
N ARG A 211 -3.94 18.95 3.38
CA ARG A 211 -4.82 19.92 2.70
C ARG A 211 -6.19 19.32 2.41
N PRO A 212 -7.26 20.11 2.27
CA PRO A 212 -8.53 19.57 1.83
C PRO A 212 -8.43 19.06 0.38
N LEU A 213 -9.22 18.04 0.04
CA LEU A 213 -9.31 17.53 -1.34
C LEU A 213 -9.87 18.62 -2.27
N PHE A 214 -10.88 19.36 -1.80
CA PHE A 214 -11.48 20.51 -2.49
C PHE A 214 -11.25 21.78 -1.68
N ASN A 215 -10.80 22.85 -2.35
CA ASN A 215 -10.68 24.16 -1.69
C ASN A 215 -12.05 24.77 -1.35
N ASP A 216 -13.08 24.46 -2.14
CA ASP A 216 -14.45 24.86 -1.86
C ASP A 216 -15.00 24.09 -0.65
N SER A 217 -15.41 24.81 0.39
CA SER A 217 -15.95 24.24 1.62
C SER A 217 -17.35 23.66 1.47
N GLN A 218 -18.07 24.04 0.41
CA GLN A 218 -19.41 23.53 0.11
C GLN A 218 -19.38 22.18 -0.61
N ILE A 219 -18.22 21.77 -1.14
CA ILE A 219 -18.02 20.43 -1.69
C ILE A 219 -17.69 19.49 -0.53
N LEU A 220 -18.66 18.64 -0.21
CA LEU A 220 -18.58 17.62 0.83
C LEU A 220 -18.09 16.29 0.23
N GLY A 221 -17.76 15.35 1.11
CA GLY A 221 -17.43 13.97 0.73
C GLY A 221 -17.05 13.12 1.94
N PHE A 222 -17.20 11.81 1.79
CA PHE A 222 -16.91 10.81 2.82
C PHE A 222 -16.50 9.46 2.17
N ASP A 223 -15.99 8.52 2.96
CA ASP A 223 -15.52 7.19 2.56
C ASP A 223 -14.62 7.21 1.31
N PRO A 224 -13.46 7.92 1.36
CA PRO A 224 -12.62 8.08 0.18
C PRO A 224 -12.13 6.74 -0.37
N GLN A 225 -12.32 6.50 -1.66
CA GLN A 225 -11.83 5.30 -2.36
C GLN A 225 -11.09 5.69 -3.64
N TRP A 226 -9.82 5.29 -3.75
CA TRP A 226 -9.01 5.53 -4.95
C TRP A 226 -9.30 4.49 -6.02
N SER A 227 -9.30 4.92 -7.28
CA SER A 227 -9.22 3.99 -8.41
C SER A 227 -7.91 3.21 -8.37
N ALA A 228 -7.88 2.00 -8.93
CA ALA A 228 -6.71 1.12 -8.89
C ALA A 228 -5.45 1.73 -9.55
N ASP A 229 -5.61 2.65 -10.49
CA ASP A 229 -4.53 3.42 -11.12
C ASP A 229 -4.15 4.71 -10.36
N GLY A 230 -4.89 5.05 -9.29
CA GLY A 230 -4.70 6.26 -8.48
C GLY A 230 -5.11 7.56 -9.16
N ALA A 231 -5.66 7.52 -10.38
CA ALA A 231 -5.98 8.70 -11.16
C ALA A 231 -7.30 9.36 -10.74
N ARG A 232 -8.16 8.66 -9.99
CA ARG A 232 -9.47 9.14 -9.54
C ARG A 232 -9.71 8.75 -8.09
N ILE A 233 -10.57 9.51 -7.45
CA ILE A 233 -11.08 9.23 -6.10
C ILE A 233 -12.61 9.38 -6.12
N ALA A 234 -13.31 8.44 -5.50
CA ALA A 234 -14.72 8.56 -5.17
C ALA A 234 -14.84 9.04 -3.71
N VAL A 235 -15.74 9.99 -3.48
CA VAL A 235 -16.00 10.66 -2.19
C VAL A 235 -17.45 11.11 -2.11
#